data_AF-A0A3C1TH08-F1
#
_entry.id   AF-A0A3C1TH08-F1
#
_cell.length_a   1.000
_cell.length_b   1.000
_cell.length_c   1.000
_cell.angle_alpha   90.00
_cell.angle_beta   90.00
_cell.angle_gamma   90.00
#
_symmetry.space_group_name_H-M   'P 1'
#
loop_
_entity.id
_entity.type
_entity.pdbx_description
1 polymer ?
#
loop_
_entity_poly.entity_id
_entity_poly.type
_entity_poly.pdbx_seq_one_letter_code
_entity_poly.pdbx_strand_id
1 'polypeptide(L)'
;MRLLYLLIFISLGIGAPLQAQLSKPFKQFSYDLEAGAAFATETQTPFWLRSNQYGMVPQANPFVTLRVNPHRDYRTDSTRRSAFDWAAGAFFVVNRTFGTSQGGTTLLWPEVYAKLKWKQIELSAGRQREVIGLGDSTLSSGFYAWSGNAMPFPKIQLQTHGFISLGFLKHILAFQGAYAHGWFTASYINQAYFHQKQFYVRFGKPHWPLRLYAGINHQVQWGGHADYLKNSPAAVNGSLPTTFQDYLSLVTGRYPDDYSNDRFNSFDGANRIGNHLGSYDLGIEWKTTKFQVFLYHQHPYEDASGLAWQNRPDGLTGLRWLRKSSSTHPLFLKHIVLEYLTTTNQSGEQYSTASKYQGADNYFN
;
A
#
# COMPACT_ATOMS: atom_id res chain seq x y z
N MET A 1 -10.68 6.54 -41.63
CA MET A 1 -11.73 6.75 -40.61
C MET A 1 -11.24 6.14 -39.30
N ARG A 2 -10.91 6.96 -38.29
CA ARG A 2 -10.52 6.46 -36.96
C ARG A 2 -11.80 6.32 -36.13
N LEU A 3 -12.20 5.09 -35.84
CA LEU A 3 -13.29 4.85 -34.89
C LEU A 3 -12.79 5.18 -33.47
N LEU A 4 -13.38 6.22 -32.87
CA LEU A 4 -13.30 6.46 -31.43
C LEU A 4 -14.32 5.54 -30.75
N TYR A 5 -13.83 4.57 -29.99
CA TYR A 5 -14.67 3.77 -29.10
C TYR A 5 -14.89 4.54 -27.79
N LEU A 6 -16.12 5.00 -27.58
CA LEU A 6 -16.56 5.52 -26.29
C LEU A 6 -17.08 4.34 -25.44
N LEU A 7 -16.26 3.85 -24.51
CA LEU A 7 -16.69 2.85 -23.53
C LEU A 7 -17.46 3.56 -22.41
N ILE A 8 -18.79 3.52 -22.48
CA ILE A 8 -19.66 3.93 -21.37
C ILE A 8 -19.86 2.70 -20.47
N PHE A 9 -19.26 2.70 -19.28
CA PHE A 9 -19.60 1.74 -18.22
C PHE A 9 -20.80 2.27 -17.42
N ILE A 10 -21.96 1.64 -17.57
CA ILE A 10 -23.11 1.86 -16.69
C ILE A 10 -23.10 0.74 -15.65
N SER A 11 -22.64 1.01 -14.44
CA SER A 11 -22.85 0.13 -13.29
C SER A 11 -24.20 0.44 -12.65
N LEU A 12 -25.22 -0.39 -12.90
CA LEU A 12 -26.46 -0.37 -12.13
C LEU A 12 -26.24 -1.12 -10.81
N GLY A 13 -25.92 -0.40 -9.75
CA GLY A 13 -25.92 -0.95 -8.39
C GLY A 13 -27.33 -0.88 -7.80
N ILE A 14 -28.08 -1.98 -7.83
CA ILE A 14 -29.28 -2.13 -7.00
C ILE A 14 -28.80 -2.51 -5.59
N GLY A 15 -28.42 -1.51 -4.81
CA GLY A 15 -28.20 -1.69 -3.37
C GLY A 15 -29.53 -1.55 -2.64
N ALA A 16 -30.21 -2.66 -2.36
CA ALA A 16 -31.22 -2.66 -1.32
C ALA A 16 -30.50 -2.86 0.03
N PRO A 17 -30.42 -1.85 0.92
CA PRO A 17 -29.94 -2.09 2.26
C PRO A 17 -30.99 -2.95 2.99
N LEU A 18 -30.79 -4.27 2.98
CA LEU A 18 -31.46 -5.16 3.91
C LEU A 18 -30.86 -4.93 5.30
N GLN A 19 -31.37 -3.92 5.99
CA GLN A 19 -31.09 -3.74 7.42
C GLN A 19 -31.99 -4.68 8.22
N ALA A 20 -31.50 -5.89 8.49
CA ALA A 20 -32.06 -6.69 9.57
C ALA A 20 -31.56 -6.13 10.91
N GLN A 21 -32.41 -5.37 11.62
CA GLN A 21 -32.14 -4.99 13.01
C GLN A 21 -32.44 -6.18 13.93
N LEU A 22 -31.47 -7.10 14.06
CA LEU A 22 -31.37 -7.89 15.27
C LEU A 22 -30.81 -6.99 16.38
N SER A 23 -31.55 -6.85 17.47
CA SER A 23 -31.13 -6.13 18.67
C SER A 23 -29.71 -6.57 19.07
N LYS A 24 -28.71 -5.70 18.85
CA LYS A 24 -27.29 -6.05 19.02
C LYS A 24 -26.98 -6.32 20.51
N PRO A 25 -26.64 -7.55 20.93
CA PRO A 25 -26.03 -7.76 22.25
C PRO A 25 -24.62 -7.14 22.32
N PHE A 26 -24.00 -6.81 21.18
CA PHE A 26 -22.67 -6.21 21.08
C PHE A 26 -22.63 -5.00 20.13
N LYS A 27 -22.91 -3.79 20.62
CA LYS A 27 -22.93 -2.55 19.79
C LYS A 27 -21.62 -2.24 19.04
N GLN A 28 -20.49 -2.85 19.41
CA GLN A 28 -19.17 -2.58 18.84
C GLN A 28 -18.75 -3.55 17.73
N PHE A 29 -19.43 -4.68 17.58
CA PHE A 29 -19.14 -5.64 16.51
C PHE A 29 -20.05 -5.38 15.31
N SER A 30 -19.43 -5.42 14.13
CA SER A 30 -20.06 -5.21 12.83
C SER A 30 -19.67 -6.36 11.91
N TYR A 31 -20.48 -6.59 10.88
CA TYR A 31 -20.20 -7.58 9.86
C TYR A 31 -20.70 -7.03 8.51
N ASP A 32 -19.92 -7.28 7.46
CA ASP A 32 -20.35 -7.05 6.09
C ASP A 32 -20.46 -8.39 5.37
N LEU A 33 -21.51 -8.53 4.57
CA LEU A 33 -21.75 -9.67 3.71
C LEU A 33 -21.95 -9.15 2.28
N GLU A 34 -21.14 -9.65 1.35
CA GLU A 34 -21.25 -9.31 -0.07
C GLU A 34 -21.27 -10.60 -0.90
N ALA A 35 -22.21 -10.69 -1.83
CA ALA A 35 -22.25 -11.71 -2.86
C ALA A 35 -22.25 -11.02 -4.22
N GLY A 36 -21.48 -11.57 -5.16
CA GLY A 36 -21.32 -10.98 -6.48
C GLY A 36 -21.03 -12.00 -7.56
N ALA A 37 -21.19 -11.59 -8.81
CA ALA A 37 -20.85 -12.39 -9.97
C ALA A 37 -20.34 -11.48 -11.09
N ALA A 38 -19.45 -11.98 -11.92
CA ALA A 38 -19.01 -11.32 -13.14
C ALA A 38 -19.09 -12.28 -14.32
N PHE A 39 -19.68 -11.79 -15.40
CA PHE A 39 -19.84 -12.50 -16.66
C PHE A 39 -19.35 -11.60 -17.79
N ALA A 40 -18.50 -12.12 -18.64
CA ALA A 40 -17.98 -11.47 -19.83
C ALA A 40 -17.90 -12.49 -20.96
N THR A 41 -17.87 -12.00 -22.20
CA THR A 41 -17.61 -12.84 -23.38
C THR A 41 -16.16 -13.31 -23.42
N GLU A 42 -15.25 -12.52 -22.85
CA GLU A 42 -13.83 -12.83 -22.73
C GLU A 42 -13.52 -13.64 -21.48
N THR A 43 -12.44 -14.41 -21.52
CA THR A 43 -11.99 -15.27 -20.41
C THR A 43 -11.29 -14.49 -19.28
N GLN A 44 -10.96 -13.22 -19.49
CA GLN A 44 -10.25 -12.38 -18.53
C GLN A 44 -11.14 -11.27 -17.96
N THR A 45 -11.15 -11.15 -16.64
CA THR A 45 -11.79 -10.05 -15.92
C THR A 45 -11.13 -8.71 -16.27
N PRO A 46 -11.90 -7.69 -16.70
CA PRO A 46 -11.39 -6.35 -17.01
C PRO A 46 -10.54 -5.76 -15.88
N PHE A 47 -9.44 -5.10 -16.25
CA PHE A 47 -8.45 -4.53 -15.32
C PHE A 47 -9.10 -3.70 -14.21
N TRP A 48 -9.96 -2.75 -14.53
CA TRP A 48 -10.58 -1.86 -13.55
C TRP A 48 -11.51 -2.56 -12.55
N LEU A 49 -12.03 -3.75 -12.87
CA LEU A 49 -12.84 -4.53 -11.91
C LEU A 49 -12.00 -5.27 -10.88
N ARG A 50 -10.69 -5.42 -11.12
CA ARG A 50 -9.76 -6.15 -10.25
C ARG A 50 -8.66 -5.28 -9.63
N SER A 51 -8.41 -4.10 -10.17
CA SER A 51 -7.48 -3.12 -9.58
C SER A 51 -8.00 -2.59 -8.25
N ASN A 52 -7.10 -2.36 -7.30
CA ASN A 52 -7.38 -1.95 -5.92
C ASN A 52 -8.31 -2.90 -5.14
N GLN A 53 -8.39 -4.17 -5.57
CA GLN A 53 -9.19 -5.21 -4.92
C GLN A 53 -8.35 -6.21 -4.12
N TYR A 54 -7.10 -5.89 -3.79
CA TYR A 54 -6.18 -6.67 -2.95
C TYR A 54 -6.04 -8.14 -3.41
N GLY A 55 -6.06 -8.37 -4.73
CA GLY A 55 -6.04 -9.71 -5.32
C GLY A 55 -7.29 -10.56 -5.04
N MET A 56 -8.38 -10.00 -4.50
CA MET A 56 -9.60 -10.72 -4.16
C MET A 56 -10.47 -11.04 -5.37
N VAL A 57 -10.34 -10.30 -6.47
CA VAL A 57 -11.13 -10.50 -7.69
C VAL A 57 -10.39 -11.44 -8.65
N PRO A 58 -10.99 -12.56 -9.07
CA PRO A 58 -10.37 -13.50 -9.99
C PRO A 58 -9.95 -12.87 -11.32
N GLN A 59 -8.80 -13.31 -11.83
CA GLN A 59 -8.37 -13.01 -13.20
C GLN A 59 -9.30 -13.65 -14.24
N ALA A 60 -9.73 -14.88 -13.98
CA ALA A 60 -10.58 -15.65 -14.88
C ALA A 60 -12.04 -15.22 -14.79
N ASN A 61 -12.73 -15.22 -15.92
CA ASN A 61 -14.16 -14.98 -16.06
C ASN A 61 -14.82 -16.20 -16.78
N PRO A 62 -16.05 -16.59 -16.42
CA PRO A 62 -16.91 -16.03 -15.36
C PRO A 62 -16.59 -16.54 -13.97
N PHE A 63 -17.01 -15.77 -12.96
CA PHE A 63 -16.88 -16.14 -11.56
C PHE A 63 -18.05 -15.67 -10.70
N VAL A 64 -18.26 -16.38 -9.58
CA VAL A 64 -19.08 -15.91 -8.46
C VAL A 64 -18.21 -15.74 -7.22
N THR A 65 -18.56 -14.79 -6.36
CA THR A 65 -17.82 -14.45 -5.14
C THR A 65 -18.77 -14.30 -3.95
N LEU A 66 -18.34 -14.81 -2.79
CA LEU A 66 -18.97 -14.58 -1.50
C LEU A 66 -17.92 -14.03 -0.54
N ARG A 67 -18.28 -12.99 0.20
CA ARG A 67 -17.37 -12.16 0.99
C ARG A 67 -17.98 -11.91 2.36
N VAL A 68 -17.20 -12.17 3.40
CA VAL A 68 -17.64 -12.09 4.80
C VAL A 68 -16.60 -11.35 5.62
N ASN A 69 -16.97 -10.20 6.20
CA ASN A 69 -16.06 -9.31 6.93
C ASN A 69 -16.56 -8.97 8.36
N PRO A 70 -16.49 -9.90 9.32
CA PRO A 70 -16.68 -9.60 10.73
C PRO A 70 -15.53 -8.73 11.27
N HIS A 71 -15.87 -7.62 11.93
CA HIS A 71 -14.89 -6.72 12.51
C HIS A 71 -15.43 -5.99 13.75
N ARG A 72 -14.49 -5.46 14.53
CA ARG A 72 -14.72 -4.53 15.62
C ARG A 72 -13.77 -3.35 15.43
N ASP A 73 -14.36 -2.18 15.23
CA ASP A 73 -13.61 -0.93 15.13
C ASP A 73 -13.28 -0.35 16.51
N TYR A 74 -12.41 0.66 16.51
CA TYR A 74 -12.24 1.52 17.68
C TYR A 74 -13.56 2.20 18.06
N ARG A 75 -13.73 2.44 19.35
CA ARG A 75 -14.83 3.22 19.89
C ARG A 75 -14.77 4.65 19.36
N THR A 76 -15.86 5.06 18.72
CA THR A 76 -16.06 6.42 18.20
C THR A 76 -16.68 7.39 19.22
N ASP A 77 -17.06 6.89 20.41
CA ASP A 77 -17.76 7.68 21.43
C ASP A 77 -16.87 8.81 21.98
N SER A 78 -17.29 10.05 21.75
CA SER A 78 -16.60 11.28 22.15
C SER A 78 -16.72 11.60 23.65
N THR A 79 -17.63 10.93 24.37
CA THR A 79 -17.94 11.23 25.78
C THR A 79 -16.96 10.60 26.77
N ARG A 80 -16.24 9.54 26.36
CA ARG A 80 -15.20 8.88 27.17
C ARG A 80 -13.97 8.61 26.32
N ARG A 81 -13.02 9.54 26.32
CA ARG A 81 -11.69 9.36 25.72
C ARG A 81 -10.91 8.31 26.51
N SER A 82 -11.12 7.04 26.20
CA SER A 82 -10.28 5.97 26.74
C SER A 82 -8.88 6.10 26.12
N ALA A 83 -7.86 6.15 26.97
CA ALA A 83 -6.47 6.12 26.52
C ALA A 83 -6.13 4.77 25.88
N PHE A 84 -6.87 3.71 26.19
CA PHE A 84 -6.69 2.39 25.62
C PHE A 84 -7.92 1.96 24.82
N ASP A 85 -7.71 1.42 23.63
CA ASP A 85 -8.75 0.76 22.86
C ASP A 85 -8.14 -0.33 21.98
N TRP A 86 -8.99 -1.16 21.38
CA TRP A 86 -8.53 -2.20 20.47
C TRP A 86 -9.41 -2.25 19.23
N ALA A 87 -8.97 -2.98 18.22
CA ALA A 87 -9.76 -3.31 17.03
C ALA A 87 -9.33 -4.70 16.54
N ALA A 88 -10.21 -5.42 15.87
CA ALA A 88 -9.88 -6.70 15.26
C ALA A 88 -10.81 -6.96 14.08
N GLY A 89 -10.34 -7.71 13.09
CA GLY A 89 -11.14 -8.03 11.92
C GLY A 89 -10.66 -9.29 11.24
N ALA A 90 -11.59 -9.96 10.59
CA ALA A 90 -11.30 -11.03 9.65
C ALA A 90 -12.14 -10.82 8.39
N PHE A 91 -11.52 -10.95 7.23
CA PHE A 91 -12.18 -10.84 5.95
C PHE A 91 -11.88 -12.09 5.13
N PHE A 92 -12.91 -12.86 4.83
CA PHE A 92 -12.85 -14.08 4.03
C PHE A 92 -13.55 -13.87 2.68
N VAL A 93 -12.94 -14.42 1.64
CA VAL A 93 -13.48 -14.39 0.27
C VAL A 93 -13.45 -15.80 -0.31
N VAL A 94 -14.59 -16.25 -0.80
CA VAL A 94 -14.72 -17.50 -1.57
C VAL A 94 -15.03 -17.12 -3.00
N ASN A 95 -14.16 -17.51 -3.92
CA ASN A 95 -14.39 -17.35 -5.35
C ASN A 95 -14.60 -18.70 -6.00
N ARG A 96 -15.57 -18.80 -6.91
CA ARG A 96 -15.72 -19.93 -7.82
C ARG A 96 -15.60 -19.43 -9.24
N THR A 97 -14.54 -19.82 -9.93
CA THR A 97 -14.35 -19.58 -11.37
C THR A 97 -14.88 -20.78 -12.16
N PHE A 98 -15.38 -20.54 -13.36
CA PHE A 98 -15.92 -21.58 -14.24
C PHE A 98 -15.11 -21.65 -15.53
N GLY A 99 -14.90 -22.87 -16.06
CA GLY A 99 -14.13 -23.11 -17.28
C GLY A 99 -13.27 -24.36 -17.18
N THR A 100 -12.87 -24.91 -18.33
CA THR A 100 -12.16 -26.20 -18.43
C THR A 100 -10.69 -26.13 -17.97
N SER A 101 -10.04 -24.97 -18.11
CA SER A 101 -8.61 -24.79 -17.75
C SER A 101 -8.37 -23.88 -16.54
N GLN A 102 -9.34 -23.05 -16.15
CA GLN A 102 -9.22 -22.10 -15.05
C GLN A 102 -10.36 -22.20 -14.02
N GLY A 103 -11.17 -23.26 -14.10
CA GLY A 103 -12.26 -23.52 -13.16
C GLY A 103 -11.75 -24.05 -11.82
N GLY A 104 -12.21 -23.46 -10.73
CA GLY A 104 -11.78 -23.85 -9.39
C GLY A 104 -12.47 -23.03 -8.30
N THR A 105 -12.35 -23.52 -7.06
CA THR A 105 -12.75 -22.75 -5.87
C THR A 105 -11.50 -22.25 -5.18
N THR A 106 -11.43 -20.94 -4.95
CA THR A 106 -10.33 -20.31 -4.22
C THR A 106 -10.87 -19.69 -2.94
N LEU A 107 -10.27 -20.04 -1.80
CA LEU A 107 -10.51 -19.42 -0.51
C LEU A 107 -9.37 -18.43 -0.22
N LEU A 108 -9.72 -17.18 0.06
CA LEU A 108 -8.78 -16.12 0.39
C LEU A 108 -9.15 -15.50 1.74
N TRP A 109 -8.13 -15.02 2.45
CA TRP A 109 -8.28 -14.24 3.68
C TRP A 109 -7.39 -12.99 3.60
N PRO A 110 -7.87 -11.92 2.92
CA PRO A 110 -7.15 -10.65 2.81
C PRO A 110 -6.95 -9.95 4.15
N GLU A 111 -7.79 -10.20 5.16
CA GLU A 111 -7.62 -9.62 6.48
C GLU A 111 -7.81 -10.67 7.56
N VAL A 112 -6.86 -10.74 8.48
CA VAL A 112 -6.97 -11.39 9.78
C VAL A 112 -6.00 -10.64 10.69
N TYR A 113 -6.53 -9.74 11.52
CA TYR A 113 -5.68 -8.85 12.31
C TYR A 113 -6.27 -8.51 13.68
N ALA A 114 -5.39 -8.08 14.56
CA ALA A 114 -5.72 -7.41 15.82
C ALA A 114 -4.89 -6.14 15.98
N LYS A 115 -5.47 -5.13 16.62
CA LYS A 115 -4.86 -3.83 16.90
C LYS A 115 -5.10 -3.44 18.35
N LEU A 116 -4.06 -2.89 18.96
CA LEU A 116 -4.10 -2.27 20.27
C LEU A 116 -3.69 -0.81 20.11
N LYS A 117 -4.51 0.10 20.59
CA LYS A 117 -4.26 1.54 20.57
C LYS A 117 -4.05 2.03 21.99
N TRP A 118 -2.93 2.72 22.20
CA TRP A 118 -2.68 3.50 23.40
C TRP A 118 -2.45 4.97 23.02
N LYS A 119 -3.40 5.83 23.37
CA LYS A 119 -3.48 7.24 23.00
C LYS A 119 -3.40 7.41 21.47
N GLN A 120 -2.27 7.92 20.98
CA GLN A 120 -1.99 8.20 19.57
C GLN A 120 -1.02 7.17 18.97
N ILE A 121 -0.72 6.08 19.68
CA ILE A 121 0.14 5.00 19.21
C ILE A 121 -0.71 3.75 19.05
N GLU A 122 -0.43 2.98 18.02
CA GLU A 122 -1.12 1.76 17.64
C GLU A 122 -0.12 0.66 17.34
N LEU A 123 -0.32 -0.52 17.95
CA LEU A 123 0.36 -1.76 17.63
C LEU A 123 -0.64 -2.67 16.92
N SER A 124 -0.32 -3.12 15.71
CA SER A 124 -1.12 -4.08 14.97
C SER A 124 -0.33 -5.32 14.63
N ALA A 125 -1.00 -6.46 14.62
CA ALA A 125 -0.42 -7.73 14.21
C ALA A 125 -1.41 -8.50 13.32
N GLY A 126 -0.88 -9.13 12.27
CA GLY A 126 -1.65 -9.96 11.34
C GLY A 126 -1.61 -9.41 9.92
N ARG A 127 -2.54 -9.89 9.10
CA ARG A 127 -2.69 -9.48 7.71
C ARG A 127 -3.81 -8.45 7.62
N GLN A 128 -3.55 -7.29 7.03
CA GLN A 128 -4.53 -6.21 6.91
C GLN A 128 -4.39 -5.48 5.58
N ARG A 129 -5.52 -4.98 5.05
CA ARG A 129 -5.53 -4.14 3.86
C ARG A 129 -5.06 -2.73 4.23
N GLU A 130 -4.07 -2.24 3.49
CA GLU A 130 -3.49 -0.92 3.72
C GLU A 130 -3.09 -0.29 2.40
N VAL A 131 -3.10 1.05 2.40
CA VAL A 131 -2.51 1.88 1.35
C VAL A 131 -1.54 2.81 2.07
N ILE A 132 -0.30 2.88 1.59
CA ILE A 132 0.76 3.68 2.23
C ILE A 132 1.30 4.69 1.23
N GLY A 133 1.15 5.97 1.58
CA GLY A 133 1.64 7.09 0.80
C GLY A 133 0.74 8.31 0.87
N LEU A 134 1.11 9.36 0.14
CA LEU A 134 0.28 10.54 -0.08
C LEU A 134 -0.44 10.44 -1.43
N GLY A 135 -1.77 10.44 -1.42
CA GLY A 135 -2.57 10.41 -2.64
C GLY A 135 -4.07 10.27 -2.37
N ASP A 136 -4.86 9.99 -3.39
CA ASP A 136 -6.26 9.62 -3.21
C ASP A 136 -6.45 8.10 -3.12
N SER A 137 -6.75 7.55 -1.95
CA SER A 137 -6.88 6.10 -1.80
C SER A 137 -8.20 5.51 -2.34
N THR A 138 -9.07 6.30 -2.97
CA THR A 138 -10.42 5.86 -3.38
C THR A 138 -10.60 5.76 -4.89
N LEU A 139 -10.06 6.73 -5.65
CA LEU A 139 -10.16 6.80 -7.11
C LEU A 139 -8.80 6.60 -7.80
N SER A 140 -7.69 6.59 -7.05
CA SER A 140 -6.37 6.34 -7.63
C SER A 140 -6.27 4.96 -8.27
N SER A 141 -5.45 4.85 -9.30
CA SER A 141 -5.04 3.55 -9.87
C SER A 141 -4.14 2.72 -8.93
N GLY A 142 -3.63 3.33 -7.87
CA GLY A 142 -2.80 2.71 -6.85
C GLY A 142 -1.52 3.50 -6.60
N PHE A 143 -1.10 3.58 -5.34
CA PHE A 143 0.12 4.28 -4.98
C PHE A 143 1.36 3.48 -5.41
N TYR A 144 2.45 4.18 -5.73
CA TYR A 144 3.66 3.56 -6.26
C TYR A 144 4.21 2.49 -5.32
N ALA A 145 4.55 2.88 -4.09
CA ALA A 145 5.30 2.02 -3.19
C ALA A 145 4.42 0.96 -2.51
N TRP A 146 3.14 1.24 -2.26
CA TRP A 146 2.23 0.30 -1.61
C TRP A 146 0.76 0.66 -1.87
N SER A 147 0.09 -0.13 -2.71
CA SER A 147 -1.30 0.06 -3.12
C SER A 147 -2.20 -1.10 -2.74
N GLY A 148 -3.49 -0.97 -3.04
CA GLY A 148 -4.46 -2.04 -2.89
C GLY A 148 -4.45 -3.07 -4.01
N ASN A 149 -3.40 -3.18 -4.83
CA ASN A 149 -3.39 -4.08 -6.00
C ASN A 149 -3.01 -5.53 -5.66
N ALA A 150 -2.35 -5.78 -4.53
CA ALA A 150 -1.87 -7.10 -4.13
C ALA A 150 -2.49 -7.59 -2.81
N MET A 151 -2.50 -8.90 -2.62
CA MET A 151 -2.87 -9.52 -1.35
C MET A 151 -1.85 -9.13 -0.28
N PRO A 152 -2.26 -8.56 0.86
CA PRO A 152 -1.34 -8.26 1.93
C PRO A 152 -0.76 -9.54 2.55
N PHE A 153 0.37 -9.42 3.23
CA PHE A 153 0.99 -10.50 4.00
C PHE A 153 1.01 -10.14 5.49
N PRO A 154 1.13 -11.13 6.39
CA PRO A 154 1.10 -10.85 7.82
C PRO A 154 2.32 -10.03 8.25
N LYS A 155 2.08 -9.03 9.10
CA LYS A 155 3.12 -8.20 9.70
C LYS A 155 2.76 -7.76 11.11
N ILE A 156 3.78 -7.40 11.87
CA ILE A 156 3.67 -6.65 13.13
C ILE A 156 4.09 -5.22 12.83
N GLN A 157 3.28 -4.25 13.24
CA GLN A 157 3.50 -2.84 12.93
C GLN A 157 3.20 -1.98 14.16
N LEU A 158 4.17 -1.14 14.52
CA LEU A 158 3.99 -0.05 15.46
C LEU A 158 3.85 1.25 14.68
N GLN A 159 2.78 2.00 14.92
CA GLN A 159 2.51 3.23 14.20
C GLN A 159 1.88 4.32 15.06
N THR A 160 1.95 5.55 14.58
CA THR A 160 1.11 6.64 15.08
C THR A 160 -0.30 6.50 14.49
N HIS A 161 -1.32 6.68 15.32
CA HIS A 161 -2.72 6.73 14.91
C HIS A 161 -3.02 8.10 14.27
N GLY A 162 -2.67 8.24 12.98
CA GLY A 162 -2.70 9.49 12.24
C GLY A 162 -1.58 10.46 12.64
N PHE A 163 -1.69 11.71 12.19
CA PHE A 163 -0.71 12.75 12.46
C PHE A 163 -0.76 13.25 13.92
N ILE A 164 0.35 13.12 14.63
CA ILE A 164 0.57 13.67 15.98
C ILE A 164 1.08 15.10 15.86
N SER A 165 0.34 16.05 16.41
CA SER A 165 0.72 17.47 16.39
C SER A 165 1.68 17.83 17.52
N LEU A 166 2.75 18.56 17.18
CA LEU A 166 3.78 19.00 18.12
C LEU A 166 3.34 20.27 18.86
N GLY A 167 2.90 20.12 20.11
CA GLY A 167 2.40 21.23 20.93
C GLY A 167 3.45 22.32 21.20
N PHE A 168 4.70 21.93 21.45
CA PHE A 168 5.81 22.87 21.70
C PHE A 168 6.16 23.75 20.48
N LEU A 169 5.69 23.38 19.28
CA LEU A 169 5.80 24.18 18.05
C LEU A 169 4.49 24.89 17.71
N LYS A 170 3.63 25.17 18.70
CA LYS A 170 2.33 25.84 18.52
C LYS A 170 1.47 25.13 17.45
N HIS A 171 1.57 23.79 17.38
CA HIS A 171 0.84 22.94 16.44
C HIS A 171 1.09 23.21 14.95
N ILE A 172 2.17 23.90 14.59
CA ILE A 172 2.51 24.18 13.18
C ILE A 172 3.03 22.93 12.45
N LEU A 173 3.67 22.03 13.19
CA LEU A 173 4.20 20.77 12.68
C LEU A 173 3.45 19.60 13.30
N ALA A 174 3.21 18.58 12.49
CA ALA A 174 2.72 17.28 12.90
C ALA A 174 3.49 16.19 12.17
N PHE A 175 3.59 15.00 12.76
CA PHE A 175 4.28 13.87 12.15
C PHE A 175 3.41 12.61 12.22
N GLN A 176 3.63 11.70 11.28
CA GLN A 176 3.09 10.34 11.28
C GLN A 176 4.25 9.40 11.00
N GLY A 177 4.33 8.29 11.74
CA GLY A 177 5.37 7.30 11.53
C GLY A 177 4.85 5.88 11.72
N ALA A 178 5.49 4.93 11.06
CA ALA A 178 5.33 3.52 11.37
C ALA A 178 6.62 2.74 11.13
N TYR A 179 6.72 1.63 11.83
CA TYR A 179 7.78 0.66 11.74
C TYR A 179 7.15 -0.73 11.75
N ALA A 180 7.51 -1.56 10.79
CA ALA A 180 6.93 -2.88 10.62
C ALA A 180 7.98 -3.92 10.26
N HIS A 181 7.70 -5.14 10.71
CA HIS A 181 8.35 -6.36 10.27
C HIS A 181 7.26 -7.36 9.84
N GLY A 182 7.43 -7.99 8.69
CA GLY A 182 6.47 -8.92 8.12
C GLY A 182 7.10 -10.18 7.56
N TRP A 183 6.26 -11.18 7.36
CA TRP A 183 6.62 -12.44 6.72
C TRP A 183 6.21 -12.36 5.26
N PHE A 184 7.17 -12.04 4.39
CA PHE A 184 6.91 -11.83 2.98
C PHE A 184 6.46 -13.15 2.35
N THR A 185 5.32 -13.11 1.67
CA THR A 185 4.71 -14.30 1.07
C THR A 185 4.87 -14.23 -0.43
N ALA A 186 5.73 -15.08 -0.99
CA ALA A 186 5.94 -15.23 -2.42
C ALA A 186 6.03 -16.72 -2.78
N SER A 187 5.68 -17.07 -4.02
CA SER A 187 5.72 -18.46 -4.48
C SER A 187 7.13 -18.94 -4.85
N TYR A 188 8.04 -18.01 -5.15
CA TYR A 188 9.37 -18.32 -5.66
C TYR A 188 10.44 -18.36 -4.58
N ILE A 189 10.20 -17.81 -3.39
CA ILE A 189 11.17 -17.78 -2.29
C ILE A 189 10.51 -18.16 -0.97
N ASN A 190 11.14 -19.07 -0.24
CA ASN A 190 10.62 -19.56 1.03
C ASN A 190 11.18 -18.74 2.19
N GLN A 191 10.35 -18.50 3.21
CA GLN A 191 10.74 -17.86 4.48
C GLN A 191 11.41 -16.49 4.31
N ALA A 192 11.00 -15.72 3.31
CA ALA A 192 11.43 -14.34 3.14
C ALA A 192 10.74 -13.42 4.15
N TYR A 193 11.41 -12.33 4.48
CA TYR A 193 10.96 -11.31 5.42
C TYR A 193 10.79 -9.97 4.73
N PHE A 194 10.04 -9.10 5.40
CA PHE A 194 9.79 -7.75 4.97
C PHE A 194 10.08 -6.80 6.13
N HIS A 195 10.80 -5.72 5.85
CA HIS A 195 10.94 -4.58 6.75
C HIS A 195 10.31 -3.36 6.11
N GLN A 196 9.60 -2.54 6.90
CA GLN A 196 9.10 -1.26 6.43
C GLN A 196 9.22 -0.20 7.51
N LYS A 197 9.61 1.01 7.09
CA LYS A 197 9.53 2.21 7.89
C LYS A 197 8.94 3.32 7.04
N GLN A 198 8.12 4.15 7.67
CA GLN A 198 7.55 5.32 7.03
C GLN A 198 7.59 6.50 7.99
N PHE A 199 7.83 7.68 7.44
CA PHE A 199 7.82 8.91 8.20
C PHE A 199 7.31 10.05 7.33
N TYR A 200 6.25 10.70 7.79
CA TYR A 200 5.64 11.84 7.13
C TYR A 200 5.57 13.01 8.09
N VAL A 201 5.78 14.20 7.55
CA VAL A 201 5.59 15.47 8.23
C VAL A 201 4.52 16.27 7.53
N ARG A 202 3.73 16.98 8.32
CA ARG A 202 2.75 17.96 7.86
C ARG A 202 3.09 19.31 8.46
N PHE A 203 3.30 20.28 7.58
CA PHE A 203 3.44 21.68 7.94
C PHE A 203 2.13 22.42 7.68
N GLY A 204 1.66 23.14 8.69
CA GLY A 204 0.46 23.96 8.65
C GLY A 204 -0.43 23.76 9.88
N LYS A 205 -0.91 24.87 10.44
CA LYS A 205 -1.79 24.84 11.62
C LYS A 205 -3.16 24.22 11.30
N PRO A 206 -3.88 23.67 12.29
CA PRO A 206 -5.21 23.08 12.07
C PRO A 206 -6.21 24.00 11.36
N HIS A 207 -6.15 25.31 11.63
CA HIS A 207 -7.03 26.32 11.04
C HIS A 207 -6.52 26.94 9.73
N TRP A 208 -5.31 26.59 9.27
CA TRP A 208 -4.79 27.11 8.00
C TRP A 208 -5.48 26.46 6.80
N PRO A 209 -5.74 27.24 5.73
CA PRO A 209 -6.29 26.68 4.50
C PRO A 209 -5.22 25.91 3.73
N LEU A 210 -3.95 26.28 3.82
CA LEU A 210 -2.85 25.62 3.12
C LEU A 210 -2.07 24.71 4.09
N ARG A 211 -1.76 23.49 3.64
CA ARG A 211 -0.87 22.56 4.34
C ARG A 211 0.07 21.88 3.37
N LEU A 212 1.31 21.69 3.81
CA LEU A 212 2.35 21.01 3.05
C LEU A 212 2.64 19.68 3.72
N TYR A 213 2.92 18.67 2.90
CA TYR A 213 3.24 17.32 3.32
C TYR A 213 4.52 16.89 2.62
N ALA A 214 5.37 16.21 3.38
CA ALA A 214 6.54 15.52 2.86
C ALA A 214 6.70 14.24 3.64
N GLY A 215 7.17 13.17 2.99
CA GLY A 215 7.48 11.95 3.69
C GLY A 215 8.31 11.00 2.86
N ILE A 216 8.70 9.92 3.52
CA ILE A 216 9.45 8.83 2.95
C ILE A 216 8.79 7.51 3.36
N ASN A 217 8.64 6.62 2.40
CA ASN A 217 8.32 5.22 2.60
C ASN A 217 9.58 4.42 2.20
N HIS A 218 10.04 3.53 3.07
CA HIS A 218 11.17 2.65 2.81
C HIS A 218 10.80 1.22 3.20
N GLN A 219 11.10 0.30 2.28
CA GLN A 219 10.72 -1.09 2.36
C GLN A 219 11.93 -1.94 1.98
N VAL A 220 12.06 -3.10 2.60
CA VAL A 220 13.13 -4.06 2.29
C VAL A 220 12.58 -5.46 2.27
N GLN A 221 12.73 -6.17 1.17
CA GLN A 221 12.56 -7.62 1.12
C GLN A 221 13.91 -8.27 1.43
N TRP A 222 13.97 -9.19 2.39
CA TRP A 222 15.24 -9.74 2.86
C TRP A 222 15.09 -11.15 3.41
N GLY A 223 16.21 -11.87 3.51
CA GLY A 223 16.21 -13.25 3.94
C GLY A 223 15.45 -14.20 3.01
N GLY A 224 15.37 -15.45 3.43
CA GLY A 224 14.70 -16.52 2.68
C GLY A 224 15.66 -17.41 1.92
N HIS A 225 15.09 -18.47 1.33
CA HIS A 225 15.82 -19.52 0.63
C HIS A 225 15.10 -19.95 -0.64
N ALA A 226 15.86 -20.20 -1.71
CA ALA A 226 15.35 -20.82 -2.92
C ALA A 226 16.41 -21.68 -3.61
N ASP A 227 16.01 -22.84 -4.13
CA ASP A 227 16.93 -23.78 -4.78
C ASP A 227 17.61 -23.18 -6.02
N TYR A 228 16.90 -22.35 -6.79
CA TYR A 228 17.47 -21.69 -7.97
C TYR A 228 18.56 -20.67 -7.61
N LEU A 229 18.64 -20.24 -6.35
CA LEU A 229 19.68 -19.33 -5.86
C LEU A 229 20.97 -20.05 -5.45
N LYS A 230 21.01 -21.40 -5.41
CA LYS A 230 22.20 -22.16 -4.98
C LYS A 230 23.45 -21.85 -5.81
N ASN A 231 23.27 -21.60 -7.10
CA ASN A 231 24.33 -21.26 -8.04
C ASN A 231 24.32 -19.77 -8.43
N SER A 232 23.57 -18.94 -7.69
CA SER A 232 23.44 -17.51 -7.98
C SER A 232 24.57 -16.72 -7.31
N PRO A 233 25.12 -15.70 -7.98
CA PRO A 233 26.06 -14.76 -7.35
C PRO A 233 25.39 -13.83 -6.34
N ALA A 234 24.10 -13.99 -6.04
CA ALA A 234 23.35 -13.16 -5.09
C ALA A 234 22.99 -13.87 -3.77
N ALA A 235 23.39 -15.14 -3.58
CA ALA A 235 23.10 -15.88 -2.36
C ALA A 235 24.25 -16.82 -1.99
N VAL A 236 24.27 -17.29 -0.74
CA VAL A 236 25.20 -18.33 -0.28
C VAL A 236 24.41 -19.63 -0.11
N ASN A 237 24.69 -20.62 -0.95
CA ASN A 237 23.99 -21.92 -0.97
C ASN A 237 22.45 -21.78 -1.02
N GLY A 238 21.97 -20.81 -1.80
CA GLY A 238 20.55 -20.56 -2.00
C GLY A 238 19.86 -19.77 -0.88
N SER A 239 20.59 -19.37 0.16
CA SER A 239 20.08 -18.59 1.28
C SER A 239 20.52 -17.13 1.21
N LEU A 240 19.59 -16.23 1.51
CA LEU A 240 19.85 -14.81 1.69
C LEU A 240 20.17 -14.49 3.17
N PRO A 241 20.80 -13.34 3.48
CA PRO A 241 21.23 -13.02 4.84
C PRO A 241 20.04 -12.83 5.79
N THR A 242 20.13 -13.37 7.01
CA THR A 242 19.01 -13.46 7.98
C THR A 242 19.38 -13.15 9.43
N THR A 243 20.62 -12.74 9.70
CA THR A 243 21.06 -12.48 11.08
C THR A 243 20.56 -11.14 11.59
N PHE A 244 20.67 -10.92 12.91
CA PHE A 244 20.34 -9.62 13.50
C PHE A 244 21.28 -8.50 13.03
N GLN A 245 22.54 -8.81 12.74
CA GLN A 245 23.48 -7.84 12.17
C GLN A 245 23.02 -7.38 10.78
N ASP A 246 22.57 -8.31 9.95
CA ASP A 246 22.00 -8.00 8.62
C ASP A 246 20.77 -7.11 8.74
N TYR A 247 19.93 -7.40 9.73
CA TYR A 247 18.76 -6.60 10.05
C TYR A 247 19.13 -5.15 10.41
N LEU A 248 20.22 -4.92 11.15
CA LEU A 248 20.66 -3.56 11.47
C LEU A 248 21.19 -2.83 10.22
N SER A 249 21.94 -3.53 9.37
CA SER A 249 22.45 -2.97 8.10
C SER A 249 21.30 -2.56 7.18
N LEU A 250 20.30 -3.42 7.00
CA LEU A 250 19.15 -3.11 6.12
C LEU A 250 18.26 -2.00 6.69
N VAL A 251 18.04 -1.93 8.02
CA VAL A 251 17.22 -0.87 8.63
C VAL A 251 17.91 0.49 8.49
N THR A 252 19.24 0.52 8.53
CA THR A 252 20.02 1.76 8.40
C THR A 252 20.38 2.12 6.94
N GLY A 253 20.24 1.16 6.01
CA GLY A 253 20.67 1.32 4.62
C GLY A 253 22.20 1.40 4.46
N ARG A 254 22.94 0.91 5.47
CA ARG A 254 24.40 0.87 5.46
C ARG A 254 24.88 -0.37 4.70
N TYR A 255 26.04 -0.21 4.07
CA TYR A 255 26.81 -1.35 3.58
C TYR A 255 27.13 -2.28 4.76
N PRO A 256 27.14 -3.60 4.55
CA PRO A 256 27.69 -4.51 5.54
C PRO A 256 29.19 -4.26 5.73
N ASP A 257 29.72 -4.64 6.89
CA ASP A 257 31.12 -4.36 7.24
C ASP A 257 32.12 -5.16 6.39
N ASP A 258 31.73 -6.36 5.94
CA ASP A 258 32.53 -7.19 5.05
C ASP A 258 32.08 -7.05 3.60
N TYR A 259 33.01 -7.21 2.65
CA TYR A 259 32.68 -7.33 1.22
C TYR A 259 32.06 -8.70 0.89
N SER A 260 32.43 -9.76 1.61
CA SER A 260 31.87 -11.11 1.49
C SER A 260 32.29 -11.97 2.68
N ASN A 261 31.47 -12.91 3.10
CA ASN A 261 31.75 -13.90 4.14
C ASN A 261 30.87 -15.15 3.96
N ASP A 262 30.83 -16.05 4.95
CA ASP A 262 30.03 -17.28 4.89
C ASP A 262 28.51 -17.06 4.87
N ARG A 263 28.03 -15.82 5.07
CA ARG A 263 26.61 -15.46 5.15
C ARG A 263 26.12 -14.75 3.90
N PHE A 264 27.00 -14.00 3.24
CA PHE A 264 26.68 -13.22 2.04
C PHE A 264 27.92 -13.05 1.14
N ASN A 265 27.71 -12.83 -0.15
CA ASN A 265 28.79 -12.71 -1.12
C ASN A 265 29.03 -11.25 -1.55
N SER A 266 29.90 -11.05 -2.54
CA SER A 266 30.25 -9.72 -3.06
C SER A 266 29.07 -8.94 -3.62
N PHE A 267 27.96 -9.59 -4.01
CA PHE A 267 26.77 -8.86 -4.47
C PHE A 267 26.16 -8.04 -3.34
N ASP A 268 25.94 -8.66 -2.18
CA ASP A 268 25.42 -7.96 -0.99
C ASP A 268 26.45 -6.99 -0.41
N GLY A 269 27.75 -7.34 -0.42
CA GLY A 269 28.82 -6.48 0.11
C GLY A 269 29.14 -5.27 -0.75
N ALA A 270 28.98 -5.37 -2.08
CA ALA A 270 29.07 -4.24 -2.99
C ALA A 270 27.79 -3.38 -3.01
N ASN A 271 26.69 -3.88 -2.44
CA ASN A 271 25.39 -3.22 -2.36
C ASN A 271 24.92 -3.11 -0.89
N ARG A 272 23.61 -3.07 -0.66
CA ARG A 272 23.02 -3.21 0.68
C ARG A 272 22.32 -4.55 0.74
N ILE A 273 22.32 -5.14 1.93
CA ILE A 273 21.62 -6.41 2.16
C ILE A 273 20.12 -6.22 1.96
N GLY A 274 19.56 -7.07 1.08
CA GLY A 274 18.14 -7.09 0.77
C GLY A 274 17.76 -6.14 -0.36
N ASN A 275 16.55 -6.34 -0.87
CA ASN A 275 15.99 -5.53 -1.94
C ASN A 275 15.28 -4.31 -1.36
N HIS A 276 15.88 -3.13 -1.50
CA HIS A 276 15.38 -1.86 -0.98
C HIS A 276 14.46 -1.16 -1.99
N LEU A 277 13.29 -0.74 -1.54
CA LEU A 277 12.27 -0.11 -2.37
C LEU A 277 11.64 1.04 -1.59
N GLY A 278 11.18 2.08 -2.27
CA GLY A 278 10.47 3.15 -1.56
C GLY A 278 10.01 4.30 -2.42
N SER A 279 9.51 5.33 -1.74
CA SER A 279 9.13 6.59 -2.37
C SER A 279 9.39 7.79 -1.47
N TYR A 280 9.71 8.92 -2.10
CA TYR A 280 9.50 10.24 -1.52
C TYR A 280 8.13 10.73 -1.91
N ASP A 281 7.36 11.16 -0.91
CA ASP A 281 6.00 11.59 -1.11
C ASP A 281 5.89 13.07 -0.75
N LEU A 282 5.43 13.88 -1.70
CA LEU A 282 5.22 15.31 -1.53
C LEU A 282 3.74 15.64 -1.74
N GLY A 283 3.22 16.59 -0.97
CA GLY A 283 1.81 16.98 -1.07
C GLY A 283 1.55 18.43 -0.69
N ILE A 284 0.64 19.06 -1.43
CA ILE A 284 0.12 20.40 -1.14
C ILE A 284 -1.40 20.30 -1.05
N GLU A 285 -1.94 20.60 0.13
CA GLU A 285 -3.38 20.62 0.38
C GLU A 285 -3.86 22.07 0.51
N TRP A 286 -4.87 22.42 -0.27
CA TRP A 286 -5.65 23.63 -0.06
C TRP A 286 -7.08 23.28 0.34
N LYS A 287 -7.45 23.71 1.54
CA LYS A 287 -8.69 23.38 2.22
C LYS A 287 -9.53 24.64 2.43
N THR A 288 -10.75 24.64 1.91
CA THR A 288 -11.78 25.64 2.22
C THR A 288 -12.99 24.99 2.89
N THR A 289 -14.02 25.78 3.21
CA THR A 289 -15.32 25.29 3.67
C THR A 289 -16.09 24.56 2.58
N LYS A 290 -15.91 24.94 1.31
CA LYS A 290 -16.65 24.40 0.15
C LYS A 290 -15.95 23.23 -0.52
N PHE A 291 -14.62 23.25 -0.59
CA PHE A 291 -13.84 22.26 -1.32
C PHE A 291 -12.48 21.98 -0.66
N GLN A 292 -11.79 20.97 -1.19
CA GLN A 292 -10.42 20.62 -0.89
C GLN A 292 -9.72 20.22 -2.17
N VAL A 293 -8.57 20.83 -2.43
CA VAL A 293 -7.66 20.45 -3.51
C VAL A 293 -6.43 19.80 -2.87
N PHE A 294 -5.96 18.72 -3.47
CA PHE A 294 -4.74 18.06 -3.05
C PHE A 294 -3.90 17.69 -4.28
N LEU A 295 -2.77 18.36 -4.42
CA LEU A 295 -1.74 18.03 -5.41
C LEU A 295 -0.69 17.17 -4.69
N TYR A 296 -0.34 16.04 -5.28
CA TYR A 296 0.64 15.12 -4.70
C TYR A 296 1.55 14.53 -5.77
N HIS A 297 2.75 14.15 -5.35
CA HIS A 297 3.74 13.45 -6.17
C HIS A 297 4.42 12.37 -5.33
N GLN A 298 4.47 11.15 -5.86
CA GLN A 298 5.19 10.01 -5.29
C GLN A 298 6.38 9.71 -6.20
N HIS A 299 7.57 10.07 -5.76
CA HIS A 299 8.83 9.85 -6.47
C HIS A 299 9.45 8.52 -6.03
N PRO A 300 9.68 7.55 -6.92
CA PRO A 300 10.17 6.25 -6.54
C PRO A 300 11.69 6.19 -6.39
N TYR A 301 12.16 5.22 -5.61
CA TYR A 301 13.57 4.84 -5.58
C TYR A 301 13.71 3.35 -5.25
N GLU A 302 14.69 2.69 -5.85
CA GLU A 302 15.16 1.36 -5.42
C GLU A 302 16.65 1.34 -5.09
N ASP A 303 17.39 2.38 -5.51
CA ASP A 303 18.82 2.49 -5.28
C ASP A 303 19.23 3.95 -4.95
N ALA A 304 20.54 4.21 -4.99
CA ALA A 304 21.08 5.54 -4.71
C ALA A 304 20.71 6.57 -5.79
N SER A 305 20.49 6.16 -7.04
CA SER A 305 20.17 7.07 -8.15
C SER A 305 18.75 7.63 -7.97
N GLY A 306 17.79 6.78 -7.60
CA GLY A 306 16.42 7.17 -7.26
C GLY A 306 16.37 8.06 -6.02
N LEU A 307 17.15 7.74 -4.99
CA LEU A 307 17.30 8.59 -3.79
C LEU A 307 17.86 9.98 -4.13
N ALA A 308 18.72 10.06 -5.16
CA ALA A 308 19.30 11.29 -5.69
C ALA A 308 18.48 11.93 -6.82
N TRP A 309 17.25 11.46 -7.06
CA TRP A 309 16.31 12.00 -8.04
C TRP A 309 16.81 11.97 -9.49
N GLN A 310 17.69 11.04 -9.84
CA GLN A 310 18.20 10.91 -11.22
C GLN A 310 17.12 10.39 -12.17
N ASN A 311 16.17 9.60 -11.66
CA ASN A 311 15.01 9.06 -12.38
C ASN A 311 13.87 10.08 -12.60
N ARG A 312 14.05 11.38 -12.35
CA ARG A 312 13.01 12.38 -12.69
C ARG A 312 12.71 12.34 -14.20
N PRO A 313 11.43 12.36 -14.63
CA PRO A 313 10.24 12.70 -13.87
C PRO A 313 9.42 11.49 -13.37
N ASP A 314 10.02 10.30 -13.23
CA ASP A 314 9.33 9.09 -12.81
C ASP A 314 8.56 9.28 -11.49
N GLY A 315 7.43 8.58 -11.39
CA GLY A 315 6.53 8.64 -10.26
C GLY A 315 5.07 8.92 -10.62
N LEU A 316 4.24 8.90 -9.58
CA LEU A 316 2.81 9.19 -9.68
C LEU A 316 2.54 10.63 -9.27
N THR A 317 2.08 11.45 -10.20
CA THR A 317 1.61 12.82 -9.93
C THR A 317 0.10 12.88 -10.03
N GLY A 318 -0.56 13.37 -9.00
CA GLY A 318 -2.02 13.44 -8.98
C GLY A 318 -2.56 14.77 -8.47
N LEU A 319 -3.67 15.20 -9.07
CA LEU A 319 -4.48 16.33 -8.63
C LEU A 319 -5.86 15.83 -8.26
N ARG A 320 -6.20 15.98 -6.98
CA ARG A 320 -7.53 15.67 -6.45
C ARG A 320 -8.30 16.94 -6.15
N TRP A 321 -9.57 16.95 -6.54
CA TRP A 321 -10.55 17.94 -6.11
C TRP A 321 -11.74 17.25 -5.43
N LEU A 322 -12.07 17.68 -4.23
CA LEU A 322 -13.17 17.15 -3.42
C LEU A 322 -14.10 18.28 -2.99
N ARG A 323 -15.39 18.14 -3.27
CA ARG A 323 -16.45 19.00 -2.75
C ARG A 323 -16.85 18.55 -1.35
N LYS A 324 -17.03 19.50 -0.42
CA LYS A 324 -17.46 19.23 0.96
C LYS A 324 -18.91 19.54 1.24
N SER A 325 -19.47 20.53 0.56
CA SER A 325 -20.89 20.85 0.68
C SER A 325 -21.73 19.83 -0.08
N SER A 326 -22.82 19.38 0.51
CA SER A 326 -23.89 18.71 -0.24
C SER A 326 -24.47 19.68 -1.26
N SER A 327 -24.81 19.14 -2.44
CA SER A 327 -25.58 19.88 -3.44
C SER A 327 -27.05 19.51 -3.28
N THR A 328 -27.94 20.48 -3.49
CA THR A 328 -29.39 20.21 -3.60
C THR A 328 -29.78 19.67 -4.98
N HIS A 329 -28.88 19.77 -5.97
CA HIS A 329 -29.10 19.16 -7.28
C HIS A 329 -28.96 17.63 -7.22
N PRO A 330 -29.83 16.87 -7.92
CA PRO A 330 -29.82 15.41 -7.89
C PRO A 330 -28.57 14.79 -8.50
N LEU A 331 -27.92 15.48 -9.45
CA LEU A 331 -26.65 15.10 -10.05
C LEU A 331 -25.62 16.19 -9.76
N PHE A 332 -24.52 15.82 -9.11
CA PHE A 332 -23.43 16.74 -8.84
C PHE A 332 -22.08 16.04 -8.76
N LEU A 333 -21.04 16.76 -9.15
CA LEU A 333 -19.67 16.30 -9.06
C LEU A 333 -19.14 16.46 -7.64
N LYS A 334 -18.82 15.33 -7.01
CA LYS A 334 -18.33 15.27 -5.63
C LYS A 334 -16.81 15.14 -5.55
N HIS A 335 -16.22 14.35 -6.43
CA HIS A 335 -14.83 13.93 -6.34
C HIS A 335 -14.24 13.74 -7.74
N ILE A 336 -13.10 14.37 -8.01
CA ILE A 336 -12.33 14.21 -9.25
C ILE A 336 -10.88 13.94 -8.86
N VAL A 337 -10.27 12.99 -9.57
CA VAL A 337 -8.84 12.72 -9.51
C VAL A 337 -8.31 12.69 -10.93
N LEU A 338 -7.21 13.40 -11.17
CA LEU A 338 -6.42 13.33 -12.40
C LEU A 338 -5.02 12.84 -12.01
N GLU A 339 -4.57 11.75 -12.60
CA GLU A 339 -3.28 11.11 -12.30
C GLU A 339 -2.44 10.93 -13.57
N TYR A 340 -1.13 11.11 -13.42
CA TYR A 340 -0.12 10.79 -14.42
C TYR A 340 0.99 9.96 -13.76
N LEU A 341 1.20 8.76 -14.29
CA LEU A 341 2.26 7.85 -13.86
C LEU A 341 3.27 7.70 -15.00
N THR A 342 4.55 7.86 -14.68
CA THR A 342 5.66 7.52 -15.59
C THR A 342 6.74 6.74 -14.84
N THR A 343 7.34 5.76 -15.50
CA THR A 343 8.37 4.87 -14.95
C THR A 343 9.44 4.56 -16.00
N THR A 344 9.61 5.47 -16.95
CA THR A 344 10.38 5.24 -18.18
C THR A 344 11.75 5.88 -18.16
N ASN A 345 12.01 6.82 -17.24
CA ASN A 345 13.32 7.48 -17.19
C ASN A 345 14.38 6.55 -16.59
N GLN A 346 14.07 5.88 -15.48
CA GLN A 346 14.91 4.83 -14.89
C GLN A 346 16.39 5.25 -14.67
N SER A 347 16.61 6.55 -14.39
CA SER A 347 17.93 7.17 -14.26
C SER A 347 18.83 7.06 -15.51
N GLY A 348 18.21 6.91 -16.69
CA GLY A 348 18.89 6.76 -17.98
C GLY A 348 19.22 5.31 -18.32
N GLU A 349 19.77 5.07 -19.51
CA GLU A 349 19.95 3.71 -20.06
C GLU A 349 21.25 3.01 -19.62
N GLN A 350 22.17 3.72 -18.94
CA GLN A 350 23.53 3.23 -18.70
C GLN A 350 23.77 2.84 -17.24
N TYR A 351 24.12 1.58 -17.01
CA TYR A 351 24.69 1.11 -15.75
C TYR A 351 26.22 1.17 -15.80
N SER A 352 26.83 1.91 -14.87
CA SER A 352 28.29 2.01 -14.75
C SER A 352 28.72 2.06 -13.28
N THR A 353 29.64 1.17 -12.91
CA THR A 353 30.22 1.10 -11.56
C THR A 353 31.16 2.27 -11.25
N ALA A 354 31.64 2.98 -12.28
CA ALA A 354 32.45 4.19 -12.13
C ALA A 354 31.61 5.47 -11.96
N SER A 355 30.32 5.42 -12.30
CA SER A 355 29.41 6.56 -12.14
C SER A 355 29.06 6.78 -10.68
N LYS A 356 28.89 8.05 -10.30
CA LYS A 356 28.41 8.41 -8.96
C LYS A 356 27.02 7.85 -8.65
N TYR A 357 26.16 7.77 -9.66
CA TYR A 357 24.84 7.15 -9.61
C TYR A 357 24.72 6.19 -10.80
N GLN A 358 24.23 5.00 -10.55
CA GLN A 358 23.97 3.99 -11.58
C GLN A 358 22.62 4.31 -12.25
N GLY A 359 22.54 4.18 -13.58
CA GLY A 359 21.26 4.20 -14.29
C GLY A 359 20.78 2.78 -14.62
N ALA A 360 19.84 2.68 -15.56
CA ALA A 360 19.13 1.45 -15.92
C ALA A 360 18.36 0.87 -14.72
N ASP A 361 17.70 1.74 -13.96
CA ASP A 361 16.89 1.37 -12.82
C ASP A 361 15.69 0.51 -13.27
N ASN A 362 15.74 -0.79 -13.08
CA ASN A 362 14.80 -1.72 -13.71
C ASN A 362 13.44 -1.84 -12.98
N TYR A 363 12.80 -0.71 -12.65
CA TYR A 363 11.50 -0.68 -11.98
C TYR A 363 10.39 -1.31 -12.85
N PHE A 364 9.63 -2.27 -12.32
CA PHE A 364 8.47 -2.94 -12.98
C PHE A 364 8.76 -3.76 -14.26
N ASN A 365 10.01 -4.14 -14.53
CA ASN A 365 10.43 -4.86 -15.74
C ASN A 365 10.89 -6.30 -15.47
#